data_AF-A0A8T6X3N9-F1
#
_entry.id   AF-A0A8T6X3N9-F1
#
_cell.length_a   1.000
_cell.length_b   1.000
_cell.length_c   1.000
_cell.angle_alpha   90.00
_cell.angle_beta   90.00
_cell.angle_gamma   90.00
#
_symmetry.space_group_name_H-M   'P 1'
#
loop_
_entity.id
_entity.type
_entity.pdbx_description
1 polymer ?
#
loop_
_entity_poly.entity_id
_entity_poly.type
_entity_poly.pdbx_seq_one_letter_code
_entity_poly.pdbx_strand_id
1 'polypeptide(L)'
;MERARDEERRRIYRTLYETMPFPEIMPAYEDLVVDAEGNVWVEAYRRPGDDQPRWEVFDPRGAFLGTVLTPQRFRIFEIGSDYLLGRWADTMDVEHVRMYELRKGRRGSVGAVTRDPLP
;
A
#
# COMPACT_ATOMS: atom_id res chain seq x y z
N MET A 1 7.14 14.54 29.88
CA MET A 1 6.29 13.33 29.74
C MET A 1 6.48 12.61 28.41
N GLU A 2 6.79 13.32 27.32
CA GLU A 2 7.00 12.74 25.97
C GLU A 2 8.28 11.88 25.86
N ARG A 3 9.40 12.34 26.42
CA ARG A 3 10.66 11.58 26.45
C ARG A 3 10.58 10.22 27.16
N ALA A 4 9.78 10.11 28.22
CA ALA A 4 9.60 8.86 28.96
C ALA A 4 8.79 7.83 28.14
N ARG A 5 7.79 8.27 27.38
CA ARG A 5 7.02 7.43 26.44
C ARG A 5 7.88 6.93 25.28
N ASP A 6 8.80 7.76 24.78
CA ASP A 6 9.76 7.37 23.74
C ASP A 6 10.79 6.35 24.25
N GLU A 7 11.29 6.52 25.48
CA GLU A 7 12.21 5.59 26.10
C GLU A 7 11.57 4.23 26.42
N GLU A 8 10.32 4.24 26.87
CA GLU A 8 9.53 3.03 27.10
C GLU A 8 9.20 2.32 25.77
N ARG A 9 8.78 3.07 24.73
CA ARG A 9 8.67 2.55 23.35
C ARG A 9 9.97 1.93 22.88
N ARG A 10 11.10 2.63 23.02
CA ARG A 10 12.42 2.10 22.60
C ARG A 10 12.76 0.81 23.34
N ARG A 11 12.45 0.70 24.63
CA ARG A 11 12.71 -0.50 25.43
C ARG A 11 11.85 -1.66 24.97
N ILE A 12 10.54 -1.42 24.78
CA ILE A 12 9.59 -2.41 24.28
C ILE A 12 9.96 -2.88 22.87
N TYR A 13 10.25 -1.96 21.95
CA TYR A 13 10.68 -2.30 20.59
C TYR A 13 12.00 -3.07 20.60
N ARG A 14 12.97 -2.70 21.44
CA ARG A 14 14.23 -3.45 21.57
C ARG A 14 13.98 -4.88 22.01
N THR A 15 13.21 -5.09 23.08
CA THR A 15 12.90 -6.44 23.58
C THR A 15 12.11 -7.25 22.56
N LEU A 16 11.16 -6.63 21.85
CA LEU A 16 10.44 -7.28 20.75
C LEU A 16 11.38 -7.69 19.62
N TYR A 17 12.27 -6.81 19.17
CA TYR A 17 13.25 -7.11 18.10
C TYR A 17 14.27 -8.18 18.49
N GLU A 18 14.71 -8.20 19.75
CA GLU A 18 15.67 -9.20 20.25
C GLU A 18 15.05 -10.59 20.40
N THR A 19 13.72 -10.68 20.53
CA THR A 19 13.01 -11.94 20.77
C THR A 19 12.18 -12.41 19.56
N MET A 20 11.98 -11.56 18.55
CA MET A 20 11.24 -11.91 17.34
C MET A 20 12.06 -12.85 16.46
N PRO A 21 11.58 -14.07 16.16
CA PRO A 21 12.20 -14.89 15.12
C PRO A 21 12.04 -14.16 13.79
N PHE A 22 13.15 -13.63 13.27
CA PHE A 22 13.17 -13.07 11.92
C PHE A 22 13.05 -14.21 10.91
N PRO A 23 12.14 -14.12 9.93
CA PRO A 23 12.06 -15.10 8.86
C PRO A 23 13.40 -15.18 8.12
N GLU A 24 13.91 -16.40 7.88
CA GLU A 24 15.08 -16.59 7.00
C GLU A 24 14.77 -16.14 5.56
N ILE A 25 13.49 -16.17 5.18
CA ILE A 25 12.98 -15.76 3.88
C ILE A 25 11.83 -14.80 4.09
N MET A 26 11.96 -13.59 3.55
CA MET A 26 10.85 -12.63 3.54
C MET A 26 9.85 -13.01 2.44
N PRO A 27 8.53 -12.82 2.66
CA PRO A 27 7.55 -12.98 1.61
C PRO A 27 7.89 -12.08 0.40
N ALA A 28 7.52 -12.54 -0.80
CA ALA A 28 7.66 -11.71 -2.00
C ALA A 28 6.52 -10.68 -2.11
N TYR A 29 5.33 -11.05 -1.61
CA TYR A 29 4.09 -10.29 -1.79
C TYR A 29 3.31 -10.19 -0.47
N GLU A 30 2.60 -9.08 -0.30
CA GLU A 30 1.78 -8.78 0.89
C GLU A 30 0.29 -9.08 0.64
N ASP A 31 -0.25 -8.66 -0.50
CA ASP A 31 -1.68 -8.72 -0.81
C ASP A 31 -1.93 -8.91 -2.32
N LEU A 32 -3.14 -9.33 -2.67
CA LEU A 32 -3.59 -9.54 -4.05
C LEU A 32 -5.05 -9.10 -4.22
N VAL A 33 -5.29 -8.26 -5.22
CA VAL A 33 -6.63 -7.72 -5.54
C VAL A 33 -6.89 -7.84 -7.05
N VAL A 34 -8.13 -8.09 -7.44
CA VAL A 34 -8.54 -8.11 -8.85
C VAL A 34 -9.37 -6.87 -9.14
N ASP A 35 -9.04 -6.15 -10.22
CA ASP A 35 -9.80 -4.97 -10.63
C ASP A 35 -11.06 -5.29 -11.47
N ALA A 36 -11.88 -4.29 -11.73
CA ALA A 36 -13.11 -4.43 -12.50
C ALA A 36 -12.92 -4.94 -13.95
N GLU A 37 -11.69 -4.86 -14.50
CA GLU A 37 -11.34 -5.36 -15.83
C GLU A 37 -10.68 -6.75 -15.79
N GLY A 38 -10.51 -7.34 -14.60
CA GLY A 38 -9.90 -8.64 -14.39
C GLY A 38 -8.38 -8.61 -14.31
N ASN A 39 -7.75 -7.42 -14.23
CA ASN A 39 -6.31 -7.33 -14.01
C ASN A 39 -6.00 -7.70 -12.54
N VAL A 40 -4.90 -8.41 -12.35
CA VAL A 40 -4.41 -8.82 -11.03
C VAL A 40 -3.40 -7.81 -10.53
N TRP A 41 -3.65 -7.26 -9.35
CA TRP A 41 -2.78 -6.34 -8.64
C TRP A 41 -2.12 -7.09 -7.50
N VAL A 42 -0.79 -7.10 -7.48
CA VAL A 42 0.01 -7.80 -6.48
C VAL A 42 0.84 -6.79 -5.70
N GLU A 43 0.58 -6.67 -4.40
CA GLU A 43 1.36 -5.79 -3.53
C GLU A 43 2.70 -6.45 -3.21
N ALA A 44 3.80 -5.75 -3.49
CA ALA A 44 5.13 -6.19 -3.07
C ALA A 44 5.22 -6.15 -1.53
N TYR A 45 5.82 -7.18 -0.94
CA TYR A 45 6.03 -7.21 0.51
C TYR A 45 6.86 -6.01 0.98
N ARG A 46 6.35 -5.29 1.98
CA ARG A 46 7.03 -4.12 2.55
C ARG A 46 7.90 -4.54 3.72
N ARG A 47 9.20 -4.26 3.62
CA ARG A 47 10.14 -4.45 4.72
C ARG A 47 9.89 -3.40 5.81
N PRO A 48 10.23 -3.69 7.09
CA PRO A 48 10.20 -2.66 8.13
C PRO A 48 10.97 -1.40 7.68
N GLY A 49 10.29 -0.26 7.66
CA GLY A 49 10.83 1.02 7.19
C GLY A 49 10.54 1.37 5.72
N ASP A 50 9.88 0.49 4.95
CA ASP A 50 9.29 0.82 3.64
C ASP A 50 7.80 1.12 3.82
N ASP A 51 7.46 2.41 3.81
CA ASP A 51 6.09 2.87 4.06
C ASP A 51 5.27 3.05 2.78
N GLN A 52 5.87 2.86 1.61
CA GLN A 52 5.27 3.18 0.31
C GLN A 52 4.75 1.91 -0.38
N PRO A 53 3.42 1.66 -0.38
CA PRO A 53 2.89 0.47 -1.06
C PRO A 53 3.13 0.54 -2.56
N ARG A 54 3.47 -0.61 -3.13
CA ARG A 54 3.80 -0.79 -4.54
C ARG A 54 3.09 -2.02 -5.08
N TRP A 55 2.36 -1.84 -6.17
CA TRP A 55 1.54 -2.85 -6.80
C TRP A 55 2.06 -3.17 -8.19
N GLU A 56 2.37 -4.43 -8.46
CA GLU A 56 2.60 -4.94 -9.81
C GLU A 56 1.25 -5.35 -10.42
N VAL A 57 0.96 -4.88 -11.63
CA VAL A 57 -0.32 -5.12 -12.29
C VAL A 57 -0.11 -6.05 -13.48
N PHE A 58 -0.92 -7.10 -13.56
CA PHE A 58 -0.90 -8.09 -14.62
C PHE A 58 -2.26 -8.17 -15.30
N ASP A 59 -2.28 -8.33 -16.62
CA ASP A 59 -3.52 -8.59 -17.35
C ASP A 59 -4.05 -10.01 -17.04
N PRO A 60 -5.30 -10.35 -17.44
CA PRO A 60 -5.87 -11.68 -17.21
C PRO A 60 -5.09 -12.84 -17.84
N ARG A 61 -4.13 -12.56 -18.74
CA ARG A 61 -3.26 -13.54 -19.40
C ARG A 61 -1.88 -13.63 -18.71
N GLY A 62 -1.65 -12.86 -17.65
CA GLY A 62 -0.40 -12.80 -16.90
C GLY A 62 0.64 -11.84 -17.48
N ALA A 63 0.30 -11.01 -18.46
CA ALA A 63 1.23 -10.03 -19.00
C ALA A 63 1.39 -8.85 -18.04
N PHE A 64 2.62 -8.48 -17.72
CA PHE A 64 2.92 -7.33 -16.86
C PHE A 64 2.51 -6.02 -17.55
N LEU A 65 1.66 -5.24 -16.87
CA LEU A 65 1.11 -3.96 -17.33
C LEU A 65 1.81 -2.75 -16.71
N GLY A 66 2.50 -2.92 -15.59
CA GLY A 66 3.24 -1.85 -14.93
C GLY A 66 3.15 -1.88 -13.41
N THR A 67 3.67 -0.82 -12.79
CA THR A 67 3.73 -0.67 -11.34
C THR A 67 2.96 0.57 -10.89
N VAL A 68 2.12 0.42 -9.87
CA VAL A 68 1.35 1.50 -9.25
C VAL A 68 1.83 1.75 -7.83
N LEU A 69 2.03 3.02 -7.48
CA LEU A 69 2.24 3.45 -6.11
C LEU A 69 0.93 3.99 -5.55
N THR A 70 0.46 3.48 -4.42
CA THR A 70 -0.69 4.04 -3.71
C THR A 70 -0.22 4.90 -2.55
N PRO A 71 -0.99 5.90 -2.09
CA PRO A 71 -0.57 6.73 -0.97
C PRO A 71 -0.24 5.89 0.27
N GLN A 72 0.74 6.32 1.05
CA GLN A 72 1.03 5.69 2.33
C GLN A 72 -0.24 5.66 3.18
N ARG A 73 -0.41 4.59 3.96
CA ARG A 73 -1.56 4.39 4.84
C ARG A 73 -2.91 4.33 4.12
N PHE A 74 -2.90 4.06 2.81
CA PHE A 74 -4.10 3.77 2.03
C PHE A 74 -4.32 2.26 1.94
N ARG A 75 -5.53 1.83 2.27
CA ARG A 75 -5.99 0.46 2.07
C ARG A 75 -7.05 0.46 0.98
N ILE A 76 -6.80 -0.29 -0.10
CA ILE A 76 -7.73 -0.45 -1.21
C ILE A 76 -8.93 -1.29 -0.75
N PHE A 77 -10.13 -0.88 -1.15
CA PHE A 77 -11.35 -1.68 -1.06
C PHE A 77 -11.89 -2.06 -2.44
N GLU A 78 -11.71 -1.17 -3.43
CA GLU A 78 -12.19 -1.40 -4.79
C GLU A 78 -11.25 -0.75 -5.81
N ILE A 79 -11.08 -1.41 -6.96
CA ILE A 79 -10.35 -0.91 -8.12
C ILE A 79 -11.29 -0.92 -9.32
N GLY A 80 -11.75 0.26 -9.72
CA GLY A 80 -12.56 0.45 -10.92
C GLY A 80 -11.72 0.47 -12.20
N SER A 81 -12.35 0.82 -13.32
CA SER A 81 -11.65 1.01 -14.59
C SER A 81 -10.70 2.21 -14.58
N ASP A 82 -11.07 3.27 -13.85
CA ASP A 82 -10.43 4.58 -13.85
C ASP A 82 -10.36 5.21 -12.44
N TYR A 83 -10.61 4.43 -11.38
CA TYR A 83 -10.42 4.87 -10.01
C TYR A 83 -9.93 3.78 -9.06
N LEU A 84 -9.37 4.24 -7.94
CA LEU A 84 -9.08 3.44 -6.74
C LEU A 84 -9.92 4.00 -5.58
N LEU A 85 -10.72 3.17 -4.93
CA LEU A 85 -11.49 3.54 -3.75
C LEU A 85 -10.95 2.78 -2.53
N GLY A 86 -10.82 3.51 -1.42
CA GLY A 86 -10.33 2.90 -0.20
C GLY A 86 -10.31 3.85 0.96
N ARG A 87 -9.65 3.41 2.02
CA ARG A 87 -9.51 4.16 3.26
C ARG A 87 -8.08 4.64 3.42
N TRP A 88 -7.93 5.93 3.68
CA TRP A 88 -6.66 6.56 4.01
C TRP A 88 -6.69 7.06 5.46
N ALA A 89 -5.63 6.84 6.22
CA ALA A 89 -5.50 7.41 7.56
C ALA A 89 -4.53 8.60 7.56
N ASP A 90 -4.96 9.72 8.13
CA ASP A 90 -4.11 10.91 8.26
C ASP A 90 -3.12 10.81 9.42
N THR A 91 -2.26 11.82 9.60
CA THR A 91 -1.24 11.82 10.65
C THR A 91 -1.79 11.74 12.08
N MET A 92 -3.08 11.99 12.28
CA MET A 92 -3.79 11.88 13.57
C MET A 92 -4.55 10.54 13.70
N ASP A 93 -4.29 9.59 12.80
CA ASP A 93 -4.97 8.29 12.70
C ASP A 93 -6.47 8.38 12.40
N VAL A 94 -6.95 9.53 11.91
CA VAL A 94 -8.34 9.67 11.49
C VAL A 94 -8.51 9.02 10.12
N GLU A 95 -9.52 8.16 10.01
CA GLU A 95 -9.81 7.41 8.79
C GLU A 95 -10.72 8.22 7.85
N HIS A 96 -10.29 8.35 6.60
CA HIS A 96 -11.01 9.03 5.53
C HIS A 96 -11.26 8.07 4.38
N VAL A 97 -12.46 8.08 3.81
CA VAL A 97 -12.71 7.42 2.53
C VAL A 97 -12.19 8.32 1.42
N ARG A 98 -11.30 7.80 0.57
CA ARG A 98 -10.72 8.53 -0.55
C ARG A 98 -10.85 7.75 -1.84
N MET A 99 -11.11 8.49 -2.90
CA MET A 99 -11.10 8.00 -4.27
C MET A 99 -9.98 8.70 -5.04
N TYR A 100 -9.13 7.93 -5.71
CA TYR A 100 -8.06 8.43 -6.56
C TYR A 100 -8.34 8.13 -8.01
N GLU A 101 -7.97 9.04 -8.90
CA GLU A 101 -8.03 8.79 -10.35
C GLU A 101 -6.96 7.77 -10.73
N LEU A 102 -7.36 6.69 -11.40
CA LEU A 102 -6.49 5.66 -11.92
C LEU A 102 -6.29 5.88 -13.42
N ARG A 103 -5.06 6.19 -13.82
CA ARG A 103 -4.71 6.36 -15.23
C ARG A 103 -3.99 5.11 -15.74
N LYS A 104 -4.68 4.36 -16.60
CA LYS A 104 -4.12 3.23 -17.34
C LYS A 104 -3.60 3.72 -18.70
N GLY A 105 -2.30 3.66 -18.90
CA GLY A 105 -1.68 3.94 -20.20
C GLY A 105 -2.07 2.88 -21.23
N ARG A 106 -2.20 3.27 -22.50
CA ARG A 106 -2.65 2.38 -23.59
C ARG A 106 -1.69 1.20 -23.88
N ARG A 107 -0.49 1.21 -23.27
CA ARG A 107 0.45 0.10 -23.02
C ARG A 107 1.37 0.53 -21.86
N GLY A 108 1.37 -0.19 -20.74
CA GLY A 108 2.57 -0.30 -19.88
C GLY A 108 2.81 0.76 -18.79
N SER A 109 1.92 1.72 -18.54
CA SER A 109 2.12 2.67 -17.44
C SER A 109 0.81 2.89 -16.69
N VAL A 110 0.68 2.27 -15.51
CA VAL A 110 -0.43 2.54 -14.60
C VAL A 110 0.07 3.51 -13.54
N GLY A 111 -0.57 4.67 -13.43
CA GLY A 111 -0.24 5.67 -12.43
C GLY A 111 -1.50 6.10 -11.69
N ALA A 112 -1.48 6.10 -10.36
CA ALA A 112 -2.49 6.76 -9.57
C ALA A 112 -2.13 8.24 -9.47
N VAL A 113 -2.99 9.13 -9.96
CA VAL A 113 -2.79 10.58 -9.84
C VAL A 113 -3.73 11.08 -8.75
N THR A 114 -3.16 11.72 -7.74
CA THR A 114 -3.91 12.42 -6.70
C THR A 114 -4.71 13.55 -7.34
N ARG A 115 -6.04 13.44 -7.34
CA ARG A 115 -6.88 14.63 -7.20
C ARG A 115 -7.10 14.78 -5.71
N ASP A 116 -6.69 15.92 -5.14
CA ASP A 116 -7.08 16.23 -3.76
C ASP A 116 -8.61 16.13 -3.67
N PRO A 117 -9.16 15.46 -2.64
CA PRO A 117 -10.60 15.47 -2.44
C PRO A 117 -11.05 16.92 -2.27
N LEU A 118 -12.18 17.26 -2.91
CA LEU A 118 -12.85 18.55 -2.68
C LEU A 118 -13.14 18.72 -1.17
N PRO A 119 -13.03 19.96 -0.66
CA PRO A 119 -13.15 20.27 0.76
C PRO A 119 -14.49 19.86 1.38
#